data_AF-A0A382BAL9-F1
#
_entry.id   AF-A0A382BAL9-F1
#
_cell.length_a   1.000
_cell.length_b   1.000
_cell.length_c   1.000
_cell.angle_alpha   90.00
_cell.angle_beta   90.00
_cell.angle_gamma   90.00
#
_symmetry.space_group_name_H-M   'P 1'
#
loop_
_entity.id
_entity.type
_entity.pdbx_description
1 polymer ?
#
loop_
_entity_poly.entity_id
_entity_poly.type
_entity_poly.pdbx_seq_one_letter_code
_entity_poly.pdbx_strand_id
1 'polypeptide(L)'
;MTKPLSKEKIMFDWSSTKGLLSMAGSGLLTILAIGIGIGYVIFQPSASEASSRLETSVERISRLESSIESKDARFNDLLNVVGGYKQEIARMKATNGGLLEQLAQQRVTVSTAELAKQTAATDLVAIQKEIASLEDDLVAMQSLHGQLFSLEGAIQPMDSDRLLLVELRKSMPDDLDAATKYWKTVKEQAVKSDPSLGTKVDRVIRFLPTYFDWLGGEYTDTCDSVLAFFDSGAVEFGTMSGDLNNDIFLVMINRMDSAINLVRN
;
A
#
# COMPACT_ATOMS: atom_id res chain seq x y z
N MET A 1 -18.37 -43.93 103.91
CA MET A 1 -18.49 -44.16 105.36
C MET A 1 -19.24 -43.00 105.99
N THR A 2 -20.41 -43.31 106.59
CA THR A 2 -21.03 -42.75 107.83
C THR A 2 -20.97 -41.23 108.15
N LYS A 3 -22.16 -40.56 108.11
CA LYS A 3 -23.00 -39.93 109.19
C LYS A 3 -22.29 -39.30 110.44
N PRO A 4 -22.95 -38.50 111.34
CA PRO A 4 -24.24 -37.76 111.32
C PRO A 4 -24.37 -36.45 112.21
N LEU A 5 -25.61 -35.88 112.26
CA LEU A 5 -26.39 -35.28 113.41
C LEU A 5 -25.89 -33.96 114.08
N SER A 6 -26.74 -33.02 114.54
CA SER A 6 -27.91 -33.18 115.43
C SER A 6 -29.01 -32.09 115.31
N LYS A 7 -30.17 -32.37 115.91
CA LYS A 7 -31.39 -31.55 116.08
C LYS A 7 -31.54 -31.13 117.54
N GLU A 8 -32.32 -30.07 117.81
CA GLU A 8 -33.05 -29.91 119.08
C GLU A 8 -34.42 -29.23 118.87
N LYS A 9 -35.35 -29.50 119.80
CA LYS A 9 -36.81 -29.50 119.71
C LYS A 9 -37.37 -28.91 121.00
N ILE A 10 -38.38 -28.03 120.97
CA ILE A 10 -39.31 -27.80 122.10
C ILE A 10 -40.75 -27.62 121.57
N MET A 11 -41.70 -28.07 122.38
CA MET A 11 -43.08 -28.52 122.12
C MET A 11 -44.08 -27.80 123.06
N PHE A 12 -45.39 -28.01 122.85
CA PHE A 12 -46.53 -27.98 123.82
C PHE A 12 -47.40 -26.68 123.85
N ASP A 13 -48.74 -26.65 123.87
CA ASP A 13 -49.83 -27.66 123.72
C ASP A 13 -51.21 -26.98 123.56
N TRP A 14 -52.16 -27.79 123.10
CA TRP A 14 -53.57 -27.57 122.83
C TRP A 14 -54.43 -28.09 123.99
N SER A 15 -55.34 -27.28 124.54
CA SER A 15 -56.72 -27.65 124.95
C SER A 15 -57.30 -26.69 126.01
N SER A 16 -58.64 -26.61 126.03
CA SER A 16 -59.50 -25.79 126.91
C SER A 16 -59.81 -24.40 126.29
N THR A 17 -61.02 -24.07 125.85
CA THR A 17 -62.34 -24.31 126.46
C THR A 17 -63.45 -24.32 125.39
N LYS A 18 -64.31 -25.36 125.41
CA LYS A 18 -65.65 -25.32 124.82
C LYS A 18 -66.61 -24.70 125.84
N GLY A 19 -67.52 -23.86 125.37
CA GLY A 19 -68.82 -23.63 126.01
C GLY A 19 -69.10 -22.21 126.45
N LEU A 20 -69.74 -21.42 125.59
CA LEU A 20 -70.96 -20.69 125.96
C LEU A 20 -71.73 -20.27 124.70
N LEU A 21 -72.98 -20.70 124.70
CA LEU A 21 -74.00 -20.56 123.67
C LEU A 21 -74.36 -19.10 123.38
N SER A 22 -74.78 -18.90 122.12
CA SER A 22 -75.99 -18.14 121.76
C SER A 22 -75.98 -16.61 121.99
N MET A 23 -76.31 -15.90 120.89
CA MET A 23 -76.64 -14.47 120.78
C MET A 23 -75.49 -13.51 120.42
N ALA A 24 -75.18 -13.43 119.11
CA ALA A 24 -74.96 -12.15 118.38
C ALA A 24 -74.77 -12.43 116.87
N GLY A 25 -75.72 -13.19 116.29
CA GLY A 25 -75.72 -13.62 114.88
C GLY A 25 -76.13 -12.54 113.88
N SER A 26 -75.66 -11.30 114.00
CA SER A 26 -76.07 -10.20 113.11
C SER A 26 -74.95 -9.23 112.70
N GLY A 27 -73.75 -9.35 113.25
CA GLY A 27 -72.60 -8.49 112.87
C GLY A 27 -71.67 -9.06 111.79
N LEU A 28 -71.67 -10.37 111.57
CA LEU A 28 -70.69 -11.06 110.70
C LEU A 28 -71.16 -11.24 109.24
N LEU A 29 -72.48 -11.21 109.01
CA LEU A 29 -73.07 -11.31 107.67
C LEU A 29 -73.10 -9.96 106.92
N THR A 30 -73.11 -8.83 107.62
CA THR A 30 -72.99 -7.49 107.02
C THR A 30 -71.57 -7.20 106.54
N ILE A 31 -70.54 -7.66 107.25
CA ILE A 31 -69.14 -7.50 106.82
C ILE A 31 -68.83 -8.37 105.59
N LEU A 32 -69.46 -9.53 105.45
CA LEU A 32 -69.27 -10.42 104.30
C LEU A 32 -70.05 -9.95 103.05
N ALA A 33 -71.24 -9.35 103.23
CA ALA A 33 -71.99 -8.72 102.15
C ALA A 33 -71.33 -7.42 101.64
N ILE A 34 -70.72 -6.64 102.54
CA ILE A 34 -69.88 -5.48 102.17
C ILE A 34 -68.60 -5.94 101.47
N GLY A 35 -67.98 -7.06 101.89
CA GLY A 35 -66.82 -7.64 101.22
C GLY A 35 -67.08 -8.12 99.78
N ILE A 36 -68.25 -8.73 99.52
CA ILE A 36 -68.63 -9.19 98.17
C ILE A 36 -69.13 -8.02 97.30
N GLY A 37 -69.83 -7.04 97.88
CA GLY A 37 -70.27 -5.82 97.18
C GLY A 37 -69.12 -4.88 96.79
N ILE A 38 -68.13 -4.72 97.67
CA ILE A 38 -66.90 -3.96 97.37
C ILE A 38 -66.03 -4.75 96.37
N GLY A 39 -66.02 -6.08 96.43
CA GLY A 39 -65.37 -6.92 95.43
C GLY A 39 -65.92 -6.69 94.01
N TYR A 40 -67.23 -6.64 93.82
CA TYR A 40 -67.83 -6.42 92.49
C TYR A 40 -67.63 -4.99 91.95
N VAL A 41 -67.57 -3.98 92.84
CA VAL A 41 -67.38 -2.57 92.48
C VAL A 41 -65.90 -2.20 92.28
N ILE A 42 -64.96 -2.84 92.98
CA ILE A 42 -63.52 -2.63 92.79
C ILE A 42 -62.99 -3.45 91.61
N PHE A 43 -63.56 -4.62 91.31
CA PHE A 43 -63.09 -5.46 90.21
C PHE A 43 -63.61 -5.04 88.82
N GLN A 44 -64.70 -4.28 88.73
CA GLN A 44 -65.18 -3.69 87.47
C GLN A 44 -64.21 -2.66 86.85
N PRO A 45 -63.68 -1.66 87.59
CA PRO A 45 -62.71 -0.73 87.03
C PRO A 45 -61.39 -1.44 86.69
N SER A 46 -60.94 -2.43 87.47
CA SER A 46 -59.71 -3.18 87.15
C SER A 46 -59.87 -4.15 85.98
N ALA A 47 -61.05 -4.74 85.77
CA ALA A 47 -61.34 -5.53 84.58
C ALA A 47 -61.50 -4.65 83.34
N SER A 48 -62.08 -3.46 83.49
CA SER A 48 -62.17 -2.43 82.44
C SER A 48 -60.80 -1.86 82.07
N GLU A 49 -59.97 -1.49 83.04
CA GLU A 49 -58.60 -1.02 82.83
C GLU A 49 -57.68 -2.10 82.28
N ALA A 50 -57.81 -3.35 82.76
CA ALA A 50 -57.07 -4.48 82.20
C ALA A 50 -57.51 -4.77 80.75
N SER A 51 -58.80 -4.65 80.45
CA SER A 51 -59.33 -4.80 79.08
C SER A 51 -58.85 -3.66 78.17
N SER A 52 -58.84 -2.42 78.64
CA SER A 52 -58.32 -1.26 77.89
C SER A 52 -56.80 -1.35 77.65
N ARG A 53 -56.03 -1.83 78.64
CA ARG A 53 -54.59 -2.10 78.47
C ARG A 53 -54.33 -3.26 77.51
N LEU A 54 -55.17 -4.29 77.55
CA LEU A 54 -55.11 -5.40 76.60
C LEU A 54 -55.43 -4.91 75.18
N GLU A 55 -56.49 -4.13 75.01
CA GLU A 55 -56.91 -3.53 73.74
C GLU A 55 -55.81 -2.63 73.15
N THR A 56 -55.23 -1.73 73.95
CA THR A 56 -54.09 -0.89 73.52
C THR A 56 -52.84 -1.71 73.20
N SER A 57 -52.58 -2.82 73.91
CA SER A 57 -51.47 -3.71 73.59
C SER A 57 -51.69 -4.48 72.29
N VAL A 58 -52.92 -4.94 72.04
CA VAL A 58 -53.33 -5.62 70.80
C VAL A 58 -53.24 -4.66 69.61
N GLU A 59 -53.67 -3.40 69.77
CA GLU A 59 -53.49 -2.38 68.74
C GLU A 59 -52.01 -2.11 68.43
N ARG A 60 -51.14 -2.05 69.44
CA ARG A 60 -49.70 -1.85 69.23
C ARG A 60 -49.07 -3.05 68.52
N ILE A 61 -49.46 -4.27 68.89
CA ILE A 61 -49.02 -5.50 68.22
C ILE A 61 -49.46 -5.48 66.76
N SER A 62 -50.73 -5.18 66.48
CA SER A 62 -51.25 -5.09 65.10
C SER A 62 -50.53 -4.03 64.26
N ARG A 63 -50.22 -2.85 64.84
CA ARG A 63 -49.40 -1.82 64.16
C ARG A 63 -47.96 -2.29 63.90
N LEU A 64 -47.38 -3.04 64.84
CA LEU A 64 -46.03 -3.59 64.68
C LEU A 64 -46.00 -4.70 63.62
N GLU A 65 -47.00 -5.59 63.60
CA GLU A 65 -47.16 -6.62 62.57
C GLU A 65 -47.28 -5.98 61.18
N SER A 66 -48.16 -5.00 61.01
CA SER A 66 -48.30 -4.25 59.75
C SER A 66 -46.98 -3.54 59.36
N SER A 67 -46.23 -3.02 60.34
CA SER A 67 -44.93 -2.40 60.06
C SER A 67 -43.87 -3.43 59.65
N ILE A 68 -43.88 -4.64 60.22
CA ILE A 68 -42.99 -5.73 59.85
C ILE A 68 -43.31 -6.19 58.42
N GLU A 69 -44.58 -6.44 58.11
CA GLU A 69 -45.03 -6.80 56.77
C GLU A 69 -44.63 -5.74 55.72
N SER A 70 -44.79 -4.45 56.05
CA SER A 70 -44.36 -3.35 55.18
C SER A 70 -42.85 -3.32 54.97
N LYS A 71 -42.05 -3.60 56.02
CA LYS A 71 -40.59 -3.67 55.91
C LYS A 71 -40.13 -4.89 55.13
N ASP A 72 -40.78 -6.04 55.28
CA ASP A 72 -40.48 -7.25 54.50
C ASP A 72 -40.81 -7.05 53.01
N ALA A 73 -41.94 -6.39 52.71
CA ALA A 73 -42.27 -6.01 51.34
C ALA A 73 -41.19 -5.08 50.74
N ARG A 74 -40.73 -4.07 51.48
CA ARG A 74 -39.64 -3.19 51.05
C ARG A 74 -38.30 -3.92 50.91
N PHE A 75 -38.00 -4.86 51.81
CA PHE A 75 -36.77 -5.65 51.75
C PHE A 75 -36.76 -6.56 50.53
N ASN A 76 -37.89 -7.19 50.21
CA ASN A 76 -38.06 -7.99 48.99
C ASN A 76 -37.94 -7.13 47.72
N ASP A 77 -38.48 -5.92 47.71
CA ASP A 77 -38.30 -4.97 46.61
C ASP A 77 -36.84 -4.56 46.42
N LEU A 78 -36.14 -4.23 47.53
CA LEU A 78 -34.70 -3.96 47.53
C LEU A 78 -33.87 -5.15 47.03
N LEU A 79 -34.22 -6.38 47.42
CA LEU A 79 -33.56 -7.59 46.93
C LEU A 79 -33.74 -7.76 45.42
N ASN A 80 -34.93 -7.48 44.89
CA ASN A 80 -35.19 -7.51 43.45
C ASN A 80 -34.37 -6.45 42.70
N VAL A 81 -34.33 -5.23 43.23
CA VAL A 81 -33.51 -4.13 42.65
C VAL A 81 -32.03 -4.47 42.66
N VAL A 82 -31.50 -4.98 43.79
CA VAL A 82 -30.09 -5.42 43.89
C VAL A 82 -29.80 -6.57 42.93
N GLY A 83 -30.72 -7.52 42.78
CA GLY A 83 -30.64 -8.58 41.77
C GLY A 83 -30.55 -8.02 40.34
N GLY A 84 -31.37 -7.03 40.02
CA GLY A 84 -31.35 -6.30 38.74
C GLY A 84 -30.00 -5.63 38.48
N TYR A 85 -29.50 -4.85 39.43
CA TYR A 85 -28.19 -4.20 39.30
C TYR A 85 -27.03 -5.19 39.17
N LYS A 86 -27.07 -6.33 39.87
CA LYS A 86 -26.06 -7.38 39.73
C LYS A 86 -26.05 -7.96 38.31
N GLN A 87 -27.22 -8.16 37.70
CA GLN A 87 -27.33 -8.61 36.32
C GLN A 87 -26.80 -7.56 35.33
N GLU A 88 -27.11 -6.29 35.57
CA GLU A 88 -26.64 -5.18 34.74
C GLU A 88 -25.11 -5.03 34.80
N ILE A 89 -24.50 -5.11 36.00
CA ILE A 89 -23.05 -5.11 36.18
C ILE A 89 -22.41 -6.29 35.43
N ALA A 90 -23.01 -7.49 35.49
CA ALA A 90 -22.50 -8.64 34.76
C ALA A 90 -22.57 -8.44 33.23
N ARG A 91 -23.67 -7.87 32.73
CA ARG A 91 -23.82 -7.51 31.30
C ARG A 91 -22.79 -6.47 30.88
N MET A 92 -22.65 -5.38 31.62
CA MET A 92 -21.65 -4.34 31.34
C MET A 92 -20.23 -4.88 31.36
N LYS A 93 -19.90 -5.77 32.31
CA LYS A 93 -18.58 -6.41 32.38
C LYS A 93 -18.31 -7.27 31.14
N ALA A 94 -19.30 -8.03 30.67
CA ALA A 94 -19.19 -8.82 29.44
C ALA A 94 -19.01 -7.91 28.21
N THR A 95 -19.82 -6.84 28.09
CA THR A 95 -19.70 -5.86 27.00
C THR A 95 -18.34 -5.17 26.99
N ASN A 96 -17.84 -4.73 28.15
CA ASN A 96 -16.52 -4.12 28.27
C ASN A 96 -15.40 -5.10 27.88
N GLY A 97 -15.53 -6.38 28.24
CA GLY A 97 -14.60 -7.42 27.79
C GLY A 97 -14.57 -7.55 26.27
N GLY A 98 -15.74 -7.61 25.63
CA GLY A 98 -15.85 -7.67 24.17
C GLY A 98 -15.30 -6.43 23.46
N LEU A 99 -15.55 -5.23 24.00
CA LEU A 99 -15.00 -3.98 23.46
C LEU A 99 -13.47 -3.91 23.57
N LEU A 100 -12.90 -4.38 24.69
CA LEU A 100 -11.45 -4.45 24.85
C LEU A 100 -10.80 -5.41 23.85
N GLU A 101 -11.44 -6.56 23.59
CA GLU A 101 -10.99 -7.51 22.58
C GLU A 101 -11.06 -6.92 21.16
N GLN A 102 -12.16 -6.22 20.82
CA GLN A 102 -12.28 -5.50 19.54
C GLN A 102 -11.21 -4.42 19.38
N LEU A 103 -10.91 -3.65 20.42
CA LEU A 103 -9.83 -2.65 20.40
C LEU A 103 -8.45 -3.30 20.21
N ALA A 104 -8.19 -4.43 20.87
CA ALA A 104 -6.95 -5.18 20.68
C ALA A 104 -6.82 -5.67 19.23
N GLN A 105 -7.89 -6.24 18.67
CA GLN A 105 -7.91 -6.71 17.29
C GLN A 105 -7.72 -5.56 16.29
N GLN A 106 -8.41 -4.44 16.49
CA GLN A 106 -8.28 -3.27 15.62
C GLN A 106 -6.87 -2.69 15.64
N ARG A 107 -6.22 -2.66 16.81
CA ARG A 107 -4.82 -2.20 16.93
C ARG A 107 -3.86 -3.09 16.13
N VAL A 108 -4.06 -4.40 16.15
CA VAL A 108 -3.27 -5.34 15.34
C VAL A 108 -3.50 -5.06 13.86
N THR A 109 -4.77 -4.98 13.43
CA THR A 109 -5.11 -4.70 12.01
C THR A 109 -4.48 -3.40 11.52
N VAL A 110 -4.59 -2.31 12.29
CA VAL A 110 -3.99 -1.02 11.93
C VAL A 110 -2.47 -1.12 11.83
N SER A 111 -1.82 -1.81 12.78
CA SER A 111 -0.37 -2.01 12.73
C SER A 111 0.04 -2.81 11.49
N THR A 112 -0.70 -3.85 11.12
CA THR A 112 -0.41 -4.64 9.91
C THR A 112 -0.63 -3.85 8.63
N ALA A 113 -1.68 -3.01 8.58
CA ALA A 113 -1.96 -2.15 7.45
C ALA A 113 -0.87 -1.08 7.28
N GLU A 114 -0.38 -0.51 8.38
CA GLU A 114 0.70 0.49 8.33
C GLU A 114 2.01 -0.11 7.85
N LEU A 115 2.35 -1.34 8.29
CA LEU A 115 3.50 -2.08 7.78
C LEU A 115 3.36 -2.36 6.27
N ALA A 116 2.20 -2.85 5.83
CA ALA A 116 1.94 -3.11 4.42
C ALA A 116 2.04 -1.82 3.57
N LYS A 117 1.58 -0.68 4.11
CA LYS A 117 1.69 0.62 3.46
C LYS A 117 3.15 1.08 3.35
N GLN A 118 3.96 0.89 4.39
CA GLN A 118 5.39 1.19 4.34
C GLN A 118 6.11 0.34 3.30
N THR A 119 5.83 -0.96 3.25
CA THR A 119 6.39 -1.84 2.22
C THR A 119 5.97 -1.42 0.81
N ALA A 120 4.68 -1.11 0.60
CA ALA A 120 4.21 -0.60 -0.69
C ALA A 120 4.89 0.72 -1.09
N ALA A 121 5.15 1.61 -0.12
CA ALA A 121 5.89 2.85 -0.38
C ALA A 121 7.35 2.59 -0.76
N THR A 122 8.04 1.62 -0.13
CA THR A 122 9.39 1.25 -0.52
C THR A 122 9.44 0.61 -1.90
N ASP A 123 8.46 -0.24 -2.22
CA ASP A 123 8.37 -0.88 -3.53
C ASP A 123 8.09 0.14 -4.63
N LEU A 124 7.24 1.14 -4.39
CA LEU A 124 6.99 2.24 -5.32
C LEU A 124 8.27 3.04 -5.61
N VAL A 125 9.09 3.32 -4.60
CA VAL A 125 10.37 4.01 -4.80
C VAL A 125 11.34 3.16 -5.62
N ALA A 126 11.38 1.85 -5.38
CA ALA A 126 12.21 0.92 -6.16
C ALA A 126 11.78 0.87 -7.63
N ILE A 127 10.47 0.74 -7.89
CA ILE A 127 9.90 0.74 -9.25
C ILE A 127 10.18 2.07 -9.94
N GLN A 128 10.04 3.20 -9.25
CA GLN A 128 10.31 4.51 -9.84
C GLN A 128 11.78 4.66 -10.25
N LYS A 129 12.71 4.12 -9.47
CA LYS A 129 14.13 4.08 -9.82
C LYS A 129 14.40 3.21 -11.05
N GLU A 130 13.73 2.07 -11.15
CA GLU A 130 13.84 1.17 -12.30
C GLU A 130 13.29 1.83 -13.58
N ILE A 131 12.15 2.51 -13.50
CA ILE A 131 11.59 3.29 -14.61
C ILE A 131 12.57 4.35 -15.09
N ALA A 132 13.16 5.14 -14.17
CA ALA A 132 14.14 6.15 -14.54
C ALA A 132 15.38 5.55 -15.26
N SER A 133 15.86 4.39 -14.80
CA SER A 133 16.95 3.67 -15.46
C SER A 133 16.57 3.20 -16.87
N LEU A 134 15.35 2.69 -17.05
CA LEU A 134 14.85 2.25 -18.36
C LEU A 134 14.64 3.42 -19.32
N GLU A 135 14.24 4.58 -18.81
CA GLU A 135 14.14 5.82 -19.60
C GLU A 135 15.52 6.28 -20.09
N ASP A 136 16.54 6.26 -19.23
CA ASP A 136 17.93 6.57 -19.59
C ASP A 136 18.46 5.59 -20.67
N ASP A 137 18.21 4.29 -20.51
CA ASP A 137 18.59 3.27 -21.49
C ASP A 137 17.91 3.49 -22.84
N LEU A 138 16.63 3.88 -22.85
CA LEU A 138 15.88 4.18 -24.08
C LEU A 138 16.51 5.38 -24.82
N VAL A 139 16.90 6.42 -24.11
CA VAL A 139 17.58 7.60 -24.69
C VAL A 139 18.92 7.19 -25.31
N ALA A 140 19.71 6.37 -24.61
CA ALA A 140 20.96 5.84 -25.14
C ALA A 140 20.73 5.01 -26.41
N MET A 141 19.69 4.17 -26.43
CA MET A 141 19.36 3.32 -27.58
C MET A 141 18.92 4.15 -28.80
N GLN A 142 18.14 5.23 -28.59
CA GLN A 142 17.76 6.16 -29.65
C GLN A 142 18.98 6.89 -30.23
N SER A 143 19.92 7.31 -29.38
CA SER A 143 21.17 7.93 -29.82
C SER A 143 22.00 6.96 -30.68
N LEU A 144 22.18 5.72 -30.22
CA LEU A 144 22.89 4.67 -30.98
C LEU A 144 22.21 4.37 -32.31
N HIS A 145 20.87 4.31 -32.33
CA HIS A 145 20.13 4.11 -33.57
C HIS A 145 20.36 5.25 -34.57
N GLY A 146 20.37 6.51 -34.10
CA GLY A 146 20.69 7.66 -34.95
C GLY A 146 22.12 7.63 -35.49
N GLN A 147 23.09 7.21 -34.67
CA GLN A 147 24.48 7.03 -35.09
C GLN A 147 24.61 5.92 -36.14
N LEU A 148 23.97 4.76 -35.92
CA LEU A 148 23.96 3.65 -36.89
C LEU A 148 23.33 4.05 -38.22
N PHE A 149 22.20 4.76 -38.19
CA PHE A 149 21.55 5.25 -39.40
C PHE A 149 22.45 6.23 -40.18
N SER A 150 23.14 7.12 -39.47
CA SER A 150 24.08 8.07 -40.08
C SER A 150 25.29 7.34 -40.69
N LEU A 151 25.82 6.34 -39.99
CA LEU A 151 26.93 5.52 -40.47
C LEU A 151 26.53 4.69 -41.69
N GLU A 152 25.35 4.08 -41.69
CA GLU A 152 24.80 3.34 -42.82
C GLU A 152 24.68 4.24 -44.06
N GLY A 153 24.15 5.46 -43.88
CA GLY A 153 24.08 6.46 -44.94
C GLY A 153 25.44 6.89 -45.50
N ALA A 154 26.50 6.87 -44.67
CA ALA A 154 27.85 7.19 -45.12
C ALA A 154 28.54 6.00 -45.83
N ILE A 155 28.28 4.77 -45.40
CA ILE A 155 28.91 3.55 -45.96
C ILE A 155 28.26 3.11 -47.27
N GLN A 156 26.92 3.19 -47.39
CA GLN A 156 26.20 2.73 -48.58
C GLN A 156 26.77 3.25 -49.93
N PRO A 157 27.09 4.55 -50.09
CA PRO A 157 27.68 5.05 -51.33
C PRO A 157 29.16 4.62 -51.54
N MET A 158 29.86 4.14 -50.51
CA MET A 158 31.24 3.66 -50.62
C MET A 158 31.36 2.34 -51.40
N ASP A 159 30.29 1.53 -51.44
CA ASP A 159 30.27 0.34 -52.29
C ASP A 159 30.29 0.72 -53.78
N SER A 160 29.55 1.76 -54.16
CA SER A 160 29.61 2.34 -55.50
C SER A 160 30.99 2.91 -55.81
N ASP A 161 31.61 3.58 -54.83
CA ASP A 161 32.98 4.10 -54.96
C ASP A 161 34.00 2.99 -55.22
N ARG A 162 33.91 1.90 -54.45
CA ARG A 162 34.77 0.73 -54.63
C ARG A 162 34.62 0.14 -56.03
N LEU A 163 33.38 -0.01 -56.53
CA LEU A 163 33.14 -0.52 -57.89
C LEU A 163 33.70 0.41 -58.96
N LEU A 164 33.56 1.73 -58.77
CA LEU A 164 34.13 2.73 -59.67
C LEU A 164 35.66 2.65 -59.72
N LEU A 165 36.33 2.54 -58.57
CA LEU A 165 37.80 2.36 -58.50
C LEU A 165 38.26 1.06 -59.19
N VAL A 166 37.49 -0.02 -59.03
CA VAL A 166 37.78 -1.29 -59.72
C VAL A 166 37.69 -1.13 -61.23
N GLU A 167 36.73 -0.36 -61.72
CA GLU A 167 36.60 -0.06 -63.15
C GLU A 167 37.76 0.81 -63.64
N LEU A 168 38.08 1.90 -62.95
CA LEU A 168 39.18 2.82 -63.29
C LEU A 168 40.57 2.16 -63.29
N ARG A 169 40.75 1.08 -62.51
CA ARG A 169 42.01 0.34 -62.47
C ARG A 169 42.26 -0.46 -63.76
N LYS A 170 41.23 -0.75 -64.54
CA LYS A 170 41.39 -1.50 -65.79
C LYS A 170 42.21 -0.66 -66.78
N SER A 171 43.01 -1.35 -67.59
CA SER A 171 43.70 -0.69 -68.69
C SER A 171 42.69 -0.20 -69.73
N MET A 172 42.96 0.97 -70.32
CA MET A 172 42.18 1.47 -71.43
C MET A 172 42.27 0.49 -72.61
N PRO A 173 41.15 0.16 -73.28
CA PRO A 173 41.18 -0.62 -74.50
C PRO A 173 41.90 0.10 -75.64
N ASP A 174 42.53 -0.66 -76.54
CA ASP A 174 43.31 -0.14 -77.66
C ASP A 174 42.45 0.17 -78.90
N ASP A 175 41.13 -0.02 -78.81
CA ASP A 175 40.18 0.26 -79.88
C ASP A 175 39.06 1.22 -79.42
N LEU A 176 38.62 2.09 -80.34
CA LEU A 176 37.67 3.16 -80.04
C LEU A 176 36.31 2.62 -79.55
N ASP A 177 35.82 1.51 -80.10
CA ASP A 177 34.51 0.94 -79.74
C ASP A 177 34.55 0.37 -78.31
N ALA A 178 35.58 -0.41 -77.97
CA ALA A 178 35.78 -0.93 -76.63
C ALA A 178 36.11 0.18 -75.64
N ALA A 179 36.88 1.20 -76.01
CA ALA A 179 37.15 2.35 -75.15
C ALA A 179 35.87 3.14 -74.86
N THR A 180 35.01 3.32 -75.87
CA THR A 180 33.68 3.94 -75.69
C THR A 180 32.81 3.11 -74.75
N LYS A 181 32.84 1.78 -74.89
CA LYS A 181 32.10 0.87 -74.01
C LYS A 181 32.64 0.92 -72.57
N TYR A 182 33.96 0.93 -72.40
CA TYR A 182 34.63 1.09 -71.12
C TYR A 182 34.18 2.37 -70.42
N TRP A 183 34.26 3.52 -71.10
CA TRP A 183 33.86 4.79 -70.51
C TRP A 183 32.35 4.90 -70.24
N LYS A 184 31.50 4.21 -71.02
CA LYS A 184 30.07 4.07 -70.68
C LYS A 184 29.87 3.26 -69.39
N THR A 185 30.61 2.18 -69.18
CA THR A 185 30.58 1.43 -67.92
C THR A 185 31.10 2.28 -66.75
N VAL A 186 32.19 3.04 -66.95
CA VAL A 186 32.68 4.01 -65.96
C VAL A 186 31.59 5.03 -65.62
N LYS A 187 30.86 5.56 -66.62
CA LYS A 187 29.73 6.48 -66.41
C LYS A 187 28.65 5.88 -65.53
N GLU A 188 28.25 4.63 -65.81
CA GLU A 188 27.21 3.93 -65.05
C GLU A 188 27.59 3.79 -63.57
N GLN A 189 28.87 3.51 -63.27
CA GLN A 189 29.37 3.43 -61.90
C GLN A 189 29.54 4.82 -61.27
N ALA A 190 30.03 5.79 -62.05
CA ALA A 190 30.26 7.15 -61.60
C ALA A 190 28.96 7.83 -61.16
N VAL A 191 27.86 7.68 -61.92
CA VAL A 191 26.56 8.26 -61.56
C VAL A 191 25.96 7.61 -60.29
N LYS A 192 26.23 6.31 -60.08
CA LYS A 192 25.82 5.60 -58.85
C LYS A 192 26.64 6.01 -57.63
N SER A 193 27.90 6.39 -57.83
CA SER A 193 28.75 6.97 -56.79
C SER A 193 28.34 8.41 -56.51
N ASP A 194 28.36 9.29 -57.51
CA ASP A 194 27.98 10.70 -57.40
C ASP A 194 27.41 11.19 -58.74
N PRO A 195 26.16 11.68 -58.78
CA PRO A 195 25.52 12.16 -60.00
C PRO A 195 26.31 13.25 -60.75
N SER A 196 27.11 14.07 -60.05
CA SER A 196 27.90 15.14 -60.66
C SER A 196 29.02 14.62 -61.56
N LEU A 197 29.51 13.40 -61.33
CA LEU A 197 30.57 12.79 -62.11
C LEU A 197 30.10 12.37 -63.51
N GLY A 198 28.81 12.11 -63.70
CA GLY A 198 28.28 11.64 -64.98
C GLY A 198 28.57 12.58 -66.15
N THR A 199 28.45 13.90 -65.93
CA THR A 199 28.74 14.92 -66.96
C THR A 199 30.22 15.04 -67.28
N LYS A 200 31.09 14.75 -66.30
CA LYS A 200 32.55 14.70 -66.49
C LYS A 200 32.96 13.49 -67.34
N VAL A 201 32.35 12.34 -67.10
CA VAL A 201 32.56 11.15 -67.95
C VAL A 201 32.05 11.39 -69.38
N ASP A 202 30.91 12.05 -69.55
CA ASP A 202 30.42 12.42 -70.89
C ASP A 202 31.41 13.31 -71.65
N ARG A 203 32.11 14.20 -70.92
CA ARG A 203 33.15 15.04 -71.49
C ARG A 203 34.36 14.23 -71.96
N VAL A 204 34.76 13.21 -71.21
CA VAL A 204 35.82 12.27 -71.62
C VAL A 204 35.39 11.49 -72.87
N ILE A 205 34.17 10.94 -72.88
CA ILE A 205 33.62 10.19 -74.01
C ILE A 205 33.62 11.05 -75.29
N ARG A 206 33.30 12.34 -75.18
CA ARG A 206 33.28 13.26 -76.31
C ARG A 206 34.64 13.41 -77.01
N PHE A 207 35.75 13.31 -76.27
CA PHE A 207 37.10 13.47 -76.82
C PHE A 207 37.77 12.16 -77.23
N LEU A 208 37.12 11.01 -76.98
CA LEU A 208 37.63 9.70 -77.41
C LEU A 208 37.95 9.64 -78.92
N PRO A 209 37.05 10.03 -79.84
CA PRO A 209 37.35 9.92 -81.28
C PRO A 209 38.60 10.70 -81.67
N THR A 210 38.72 11.94 -81.21
CA THR A 210 39.88 12.80 -81.46
C THR A 210 41.18 12.19 -80.95
N TYR A 211 41.16 11.57 -79.77
CA TYR A 211 42.32 10.87 -79.23
C TYR A 211 42.71 9.65 -80.07
N PHE A 212 41.74 8.86 -80.51
CA PHE A 212 41.99 7.68 -81.33
C PHE A 212 42.41 8.03 -82.77
N ASP A 213 41.89 9.12 -83.33
CA ASP A 213 42.33 9.66 -84.63
C ASP A 213 43.80 10.09 -84.57
N TRP A 214 44.24 10.68 -83.45
CA TRP A 214 45.64 10.98 -83.19
C TRP A 214 46.47 9.71 -82.96
N LEU A 215 45.99 8.78 -82.13
CA LEU A 215 46.71 7.55 -81.81
C LEU A 215 46.97 6.67 -83.05
N GLY A 216 46.03 6.66 -84.00
CA GLY A 216 46.14 5.94 -85.27
C GLY A 216 46.80 6.74 -86.41
N GLY A 217 47.22 7.98 -86.15
CA GLY A 217 47.84 8.84 -87.15
C GLY A 217 49.26 8.38 -87.53
N GLU A 218 49.62 8.58 -88.80
CA GLU A 218 51.00 8.38 -89.26
C GLU A 218 51.76 9.70 -89.16
N TYR A 219 52.85 9.69 -88.38
CA TYR A 219 53.70 10.86 -88.12
C TYR A 219 55.11 10.65 -88.61
N THR A 220 55.74 11.73 -89.08
CA THR A 220 57.10 11.69 -89.64
C THR A 220 58.16 11.49 -88.56
N ASP A 221 57.97 12.10 -87.39
CA ASP A 221 58.81 11.95 -86.22
C ASP A 221 58.04 12.23 -84.91
N THR A 222 58.73 12.15 -83.77
CA THR A 222 58.12 12.42 -82.45
C THR A 222 57.65 13.88 -82.31
N CYS A 223 58.36 14.85 -82.88
CA CYS A 223 57.99 16.26 -82.80
C CYS A 223 56.66 16.51 -83.53
N ASP A 224 56.51 15.94 -84.72
CA ASP A 224 55.28 15.95 -85.53
C ASP A 224 54.10 15.31 -84.78
N SER A 225 54.31 14.15 -84.15
CA SER A 225 53.28 13.49 -83.33
C SER A 225 52.82 14.33 -82.13
N VAL A 226 53.73 15.08 -81.51
CA VAL A 226 53.43 15.94 -80.36
C VAL A 226 52.69 17.20 -80.80
N LEU A 227 53.08 17.83 -81.91
CA LEU A 227 52.35 18.97 -82.45
C LEU A 227 50.92 18.56 -82.83
N ALA A 228 50.77 17.42 -83.51
CA ALA A 228 49.47 16.86 -83.85
C ALA A 228 48.61 16.53 -82.60
N PHE A 229 49.21 16.14 -81.48
CA PHE A 229 48.49 15.89 -80.22
C PHE A 229 47.79 17.14 -79.68
N PHE A 230 48.44 18.30 -79.79
CA PHE A 230 47.87 19.58 -79.38
C PHE A 230 46.90 20.13 -80.42
N ASP A 231 47.29 20.12 -81.70
CA ASP A 231 46.50 20.72 -82.78
C ASP A 231 45.19 19.98 -83.07
N SER A 232 45.19 18.64 -82.94
CA SER A 232 43.97 17.84 -83.07
C SER A 232 42.99 18.03 -81.91
N GLY A 233 43.47 18.49 -80.75
CA GLY A 233 42.71 18.48 -79.50
C GLY A 233 42.73 17.13 -78.76
N ALA A 234 43.56 16.16 -79.19
CA ALA A 234 43.75 14.90 -78.47
C ALA A 234 44.26 15.10 -77.04
N VAL A 235 44.97 16.20 -76.78
CA VAL A 235 45.37 16.64 -75.42
C VAL A 235 44.19 16.80 -74.46
N GLU A 236 43.02 17.22 -74.95
CA GLU A 236 41.83 17.41 -74.12
C GLU A 236 41.35 16.10 -73.50
N PHE A 237 41.56 14.97 -74.18
CA PHE A 237 41.23 13.67 -73.61
C PHE A 237 42.04 13.38 -72.33
N GLY A 238 43.35 13.61 -72.38
CA GLY A 238 44.25 13.42 -71.22
C GLY A 238 43.90 14.35 -70.07
N THR A 239 43.67 15.64 -70.37
CA THR A 239 43.27 16.64 -69.38
C THR A 239 41.95 16.26 -68.70
N MET A 240 40.91 15.96 -69.48
CA MET A 240 39.58 15.63 -68.93
C MET A 240 39.57 14.31 -68.16
N SER A 241 40.36 13.33 -68.59
CA SER A 241 40.50 12.06 -67.87
C SER A 241 41.23 12.27 -66.53
N GLY A 242 42.26 13.13 -66.51
CA GLY A 242 42.97 13.51 -65.28
C GLY A 242 42.07 14.25 -64.29
N ASP A 243 41.32 15.26 -64.77
CA ASP A 243 40.37 16.02 -63.96
C ASP A 243 39.29 15.12 -63.36
N LEU A 244 38.72 14.22 -64.17
CA LEU A 244 37.74 13.24 -63.71
C LEU A 244 38.31 12.36 -62.59
N ASN A 245 39.53 11.84 -62.74
CA ASN A 245 40.14 11.00 -61.71
C ASN A 245 40.33 11.77 -60.40
N ASN A 246 40.79 13.02 -60.46
CA ASN A 246 40.93 13.87 -59.29
C ASN A 246 39.59 14.11 -58.59
N ASP A 247 38.54 14.43 -59.36
CA ASP A 247 37.20 14.65 -58.82
C ASP A 247 36.63 13.38 -58.17
N ILE A 248 36.85 12.22 -58.79
CA ILE A 248 36.47 10.92 -58.21
C ILE A 248 37.18 10.70 -56.87
N PHE A 249 38.49 10.91 -56.81
CA PHE A 249 39.22 10.77 -55.55
C PHE A 249 38.76 11.76 -54.48
N LEU A 250 38.47 13.01 -54.85
CA LEU A 250 37.95 14.01 -53.92
C LEU A 250 36.59 13.61 -53.34
N VAL A 251 35.67 13.12 -54.17
CA VAL A 251 34.37 12.61 -53.72
C VAL A 251 34.55 11.50 -52.69
N MET A 252 35.44 10.54 -52.98
CA MET A 252 35.72 9.41 -52.09
C MET A 252 36.38 9.84 -50.78
N ILE A 253 37.38 10.71 -50.83
CA ILE A 253 38.07 11.24 -49.65
C ILE A 253 37.07 11.97 -48.74
N ASN A 254 36.26 12.87 -49.30
CA ASN A 254 35.24 13.60 -48.54
C ASN A 254 34.24 12.66 -47.85
N ARG A 255 33.88 11.56 -48.52
CA ARG A 255 33.00 10.52 -47.95
C ARG A 255 33.67 9.72 -46.84
N MET A 256 34.93 9.31 -47.04
CA MET A 256 35.72 8.62 -46.03
C MET A 256 35.93 9.50 -44.79
N ASP A 257 36.24 10.79 -44.98
CA ASP A 257 36.40 11.74 -43.88
C ASP A 257 35.08 11.93 -43.12
N SER A 258 33.96 12.01 -43.84
CA SER A 258 32.62 12.08 -43.24
C SER A 258 32.32 10.83 -42.40
N ALA A 259 32.60 9.64 -42.92
CA ALA A 259 32.40 8.38 -42.19
C ALA A 259 33.32 8.27 -40.96
N ILE A 260 34.59 8.67 -41.08
CA ILE A 260 35.55 8.67 -39.96
C ILE A 260 35.09 9.64 -38.87
N ASN A 261 34.57 10.82 -39.24
CA ASN A 261 34.05 11.80 -38.29
C ASN A 261 32.80 11.31 -37.56
N LEU A 262 31.98 10.46 -38.20
CA LEU A 262 30.82 9.82 -37.55
C LEU A 262 31.21 8.75 -36.53
N VAL A 263 32.36 8.09 -36.71
CA VAL A 263 32.85 7.05 -35.77
C VAL A 263 33.65 7.66 -34.62
N ARG A 264 34.30 8.81 -34.84
CA ARG A 264 35.14 9.47 -33.83
C ARG A 264 34.33 10.27 -32.80
N ASN A 265 33.14 10.75 -33.16
CA ASN A 265 32.22 11.50 -32.30
C ASN A 265 31.19 10.58 -31.65
#